data_AF-A0A3P7WQE8-F1
#
_entry.id   AF-A0A3P7WQE8-F1
#
_cell.length_a   1.000
_cell.length_b   1.000
_cell.length_c   1.000
_cell.angle_alpha   90.00
_cell.angle_beta   90.00
_cell.angle_gamma   90.00
#
_symmetry.space_group_name_H-M   'P 1'
#
loop_
_entity.id
_entity.type
_entity.pdbx_description
1 polymer ?
#
loop_
_entity_poly.entity_id
_entity_poly.type
_entity_poly.pdbx_seq_one_letter_code
_entity_poly.pdbx_strand_id
1 'polypeptide(L)'
;MFPGHTTNFRFTCDLFHPNIYQDGRVCISILHAPGDDPTGYESSSERWSPVQSIEKILLSVVSMLAEPNDESPANVNAAKMWREDRQQFERIADNLVRKTLCLPQSES
;
A
#
# COMPACT_ATOMS: atom_id res chain seq x y z
N MET A 1 4.53 -23.77 4.50
CA MET A 1 5.09 -22.43 4.22
C MET A 1 6.34 -22.65 3.38
N PHE A 2 6.25 -22.42 2.07
CA PHE A 2 7.31 -22.76 1.10
C PHE A 2 8.21 -21.54 0.82
N PRO A 3 9.53 -21.72 0.64
CA PRO A 3 10.47 -20.64 0.36
C PRO A 3 10.35 -20.26 -1.12
N GLY A 4 10.06 -18.98 -1.42
CA GLY A 4 10.12 -18.45 -2.79
C GLY A 4 8.86 -17.75 -3.30
N HIS A 5 7.74 -17.82 -2.58
CA HIS A 5 6.58 -16.99 -2.90
C HIS A 5 6.60 -15.73 -2.06
N THR A 6 6.70 -14.57 -2.74
CA THR A 6 6.36 -13.29 -2.13
C THR A 6 4.97 -13.43 -1.52
N THR A 7 4.83 -13.10 -0.23
CA THR A 7 3.53 -13.08 0.42
C THR A 7 2.71 -12.00 -0.26
N ASN A 8 1.81 -12.40 -1.16
CA ASN A 8 0.91 -11.45 -1.82
C ASN A 8 -0.11 -10.99 -0.79
N PHE A 9 0.01 -9.74 -0.36
CA PHE A 9 -1.02 -9.07 0.44
C PHE A 9 -1.97 -8.35 -0.51
N ARG A 10 -3.26 -8.62 -0.39
CA ARG A 10 -4.30 -8.03 -1.22
C ARG A 10 -5.47 -7.57 -0.38
N PHE A 11 -5.84 -6.31 -0.51
CA PHE A 11 -7.11 -5.83 0.00
C PHE A 11 -8.26 -6.37 -0.83
N THR A 12 -9.35 -6.73 -0.16
CA THR A 12 -10.57 -7.24 -0.79
C THR A 12 -11.60 -6.15 -1.04
N CYS A 13 -11.45 -4.99 -0.41
CA CYS A 13 -12.25 -3.79 -0.62
C CYS A 13 -11.61 -2.86 -1.67
N ASP A 14 -12.44 -1.98 -2.22
CA ASP A 14 -11.97 -0.90 -3.10
C ASP A 14 -11.14 0.10 -2.29
N LEU A 15 -9.92 0.39 -2.75
CA LEU A 15 -9.03 1.37 -2.12
C LEU A 15 -8.43 2.30 -3.17
N PHE A 16 -8.20 3.55 -2.76
CA PHE A 16 -7.52 4.55 -3.56
C PHE A 16 -6.27 5.01 -2.82
N HIS A 17 -5.11 4.44 -3.15
CA HIS A 17 -3.88 4.65 -2.40
C HIS A 17 -2.63 4.59 -3.32
N PRO A 18 -1.61 5.45 -3.13
CA PRO A 18 -0.40 5.45 -3.95
C PRO A 18 0.32 4.10 -4.05
N ASN A 19 0.39 3.33 -2.96
CA ASN A 19 1.08 2.04 -2.90
C ASN A 19 0.15 0.81 -3.04
N ILE A 20 -1.09 0.99 -3.51
CA ILE A 20 -2.04 -0.11 -3.74
C ILE A 20 -2.47 -0.11 -5.21
N TYR A 21 -2.31 -1.25 -5.88
CA TYR A 21 -2.76 -1.45 -7.25
C TYR A 21 -4.30 -1.47 -7.35
N GLN A 22 -4.83 -1.26 -8.56
CA GLN A 22 -6.28 -1.29 -8.80
C GLN A 22 -6.93 -2.64 -8.46
N ASP A 23 -6.16 -3.72 -8.45
CA ASP A 23 -6.63 -5.06 -8.05
C ASP A 23 -6.47 -5.34 -6.54
N GLY A 24 -6.10 -4.32 -5.76
CA GLY A 24 -5.94 -4.38 -4.31
C GLY A 24 -4.59 -4.93 -3.83
N ARG A 25 -3.67 -5.32 -4.72
CA ARG A 25 -2.32 -5.76 -4.31
C ARG A 25 -1.54 -4.61 -3.69
N VAL A 26 -0.82 -4.89 -2.61
CA VAL A 26 0.01 -3.90 -1.91
C VAL A 26 1.45 -3.98 -2.40
N CYS A 27 2.05 -2.81 -2.68
CA CYS A 27 3.42 -2.66 -3.13
C CYS A 27 4.25 -1.95 -2.06
N ILE A 28 4.95 -2.73 -1.23
CA ILE A 28 5.87 -2.23 -0.19
C ILE A 28 7.09 -3.15 -0.10
N SER A 29 8.24 -2.58 0.23
CA SER A 29 9.55 -3.24 0.26
C SER A 29 9.56 -4.57 1.01
N ILE A 30 8.91 -4.63 2.18
CA ILE A 30 8.80 -5.83 3.04
C ILE A 30 8.18 -7.06 2.34
N LEU A 31 7.43 -6.86 1.25
CA LEU A 31 6.82 -7.92 0.45
C LEU A 31 7.66 -8.29 -0.79
N HIS A 32 8.67 -7.50 -1.14
CA HIS A 32 9.57 -7.78 -2.25
C HIS A 32 10.49 -8.95 -1.92
N ALA A 33 10.82 -9.75 -2.94
CA ALA A 33 11.64 -10.93 -2.78
C ALA A 33 13.03 -10.58 -2.20
N PRO A 34 13.63 -11.47 -1.39
CA PRO A 34 14.97 -11.27 -0.86
C PRO A 34 15.99 -11.15 -2.01
N GLY A 35 16.92 -10.21 -1.85
CA GLY A 35 17.99 -9.95 -2.81
C GLY A 35 18.25 -8.46 -2.97
N ASP A 36 19.34 -8.13 -3.66
CA ASP A 36 19.67 -6.75 -3.99
C ASP A 36 18.68 -6.20 -5.01
N ASP A 37 18.29 -4.94 -4.81
CA ASP A 37 17.40 -4.26 -5.73
C ASP A 37 18.11 -4.02 -7.06
N PRO A 38 17.62 -4.55 -8.20
CA PRO A 38 18.21 -4.24 -9.50
C PRO A 38 18.18 -2.74 -9.81
N THR A 39 17.30 -1.97 -9.14
CA THR A 39 17.23 -0.52 -9.27
C THR A 39 18.00 0.25 -8.19
N GLY A 40 18.50 -0.42 -7.14
CA GLY A 40 19.26 0.18 -6.04
C GLY A 40 18.50 1.14 -5.12
N TYR A 41 17.16 1.19 -5.22
CA TYR A 41 16.31 2.10 -4.44
C TYR A 41 16.00 1.58 -3.03
N GLU A 42 16.04 0.25 -2.82
CA GLU A 42 15.67 -0.38 -1.55
C GLU A 42 16.86 -1.12 -0.94
N SER A 43 17.01 -1.02 0.40
CA SER A 43 17.98 -1.85 1.11
C SER A 43 17.52 -3.30 1.15
N SER A 44 18.44 -4.25 0.99
CA SER A 44 18.18 -5.69 1.16
C SER A 44 17.59 -6.01 2.55
N SER A 45 17.80 -5.13 3.53
CA SER A 45 17.25 -5.18 4.90
C SER A 45 15.75 -4.88 4.97
N GLU A 46 15.24 -4.07 4.03
CA GLU A 46 13.84 -3.62 3.98
C GLU A 46 12.96 -4.64 3.27
N ARG A 47 13.56 -5.66 2.66
CA ARG A 47 12.88 -6.70 1.88
C ARG A 47 12.40 -7.87 2.74
N TRP A 48 11.62 -8.75 2.11
CA TRP A 48 11.19 -9.99 2.75
C TRP A 48 12.41 -10.80 3.19
N SER A 49 12.43 -11.20 4.45
CA SER A 49 13.44 -12.08 5.02
C SER A 49 12.78 -13.04 6.03
N PRO A 50 13.37 -14.21 6.30
CA PRO A 50 12.77 -15.20 7.21
C PRO A 50 12.58 -14.71 8.66
N VAL A 51 13.15 -13.57 9.02
CA VAL A 51 13.03 -12.93 10.34
C VAL A 51 11.80 -12.00 10.44
N GLN A 52 11.11 -11.75 9.33
CA GLN A 52 9.89 -10.95 9.26
C GLN A 52 8.70 -11.79 9.77
N SER A 53 7.82 -11.19 10.56
CA SER A 53 6.58 -11.81 11.04
C SER A 53 5.36 -11.18 10.35
N ILE A 54 4.22 -11.87 10.41
CA ILE A 54 2.94 -11.31 9.93
C ILE A 54 2.63 -9.99 10.65
N GLU A 55 2.95 -9.89 11.94
CA GLU A 55 2.80 -8.66 12.72
C GLU A 55 3.61 -7.50 12.12
N LYS A 56 4.89 -7.72 11.79
CA LYS A 56 5.71 -6.69 11.13
C LYS A 56 5.15 -6.27 9.78
N ILE A 57 4.65 -7.21 8.98
CA ILE A 57 3.97 -6.91 7.72
C ILE A 57 2.76 -5.99 7.95
N LEU A 58 1.89 -6.34 8.91
CA LEU A 58 0.70 -5.54 9.21
C LEU A 58 1.06 -4.15 9.74
N LEU A 59 2.09 -4.04 10.59
CA LEU A 59 2.60 -2.74 11.04
C LEU A 59 3.09 -1.88 9.88
N SER A 60 3.84 -2.47 8.94
CA SER A 60 4.27 -1.77 7.72
C SER A 60 3.08 -1.33 6.85
N VAL A 61 2.03 -2.15 6.74
CA VAL A 61 0.81 -1.77 6.01
C VAL A 61 0.09 -0.59 6.70
N VAL A 62 -0.01 -0.60 8.03
CA VAL A 62 -0.61 0.53 8.78
C VAL A 62 0.21 1.80 8.62
N SER A 63 1.54 1.70 8.71
CA SER A 63 2.45 2.83 8.49
C SER A 63 2.30 3.38 7.07
N MET A 64 2.21 2.52 6.06
CA MET A 64 2.01 2.90 4.67
C MET A 64 0.66 3.61 4.45
N LEU A 65 -0.41 3.20 5.15
CA LEU A 65 -1.72 3.86 5.04
C LEU A 65 -1.70 5.27 5.65
N ALA A 66 -0.90 5.48 6.69
CA ALA A 66 -0.73 6.79 7.32
C ALA A 66 0.19 7.71 6.51
N GLU A 67 1.27 7.15 5.96
CA GLU A 67 2.31 7.86 5.22
C GLU A 67 2.55 7.18 3.86
N PRO A 68 1.76 7.53 2.84
CA PRO A 68 1.92 7.02 1.49
C PRO A 68 3.30 7.36 0.91
N ASN A 69 3.95 6.37 0.29
CA ASN A 69 5.19 6.57 -0.45
C ASN A 69 4.87 6.96 -1.92
N ASP A 70 5.32 8.14 -2.34
CA ASP A 70 5.09 8.70 -3.67
C ASP A 70 6.31 8.65 -4.61
N GLU A 71 7.43 8.07 -4.18
CA GLU A 71 8.64 7.88 -4.99
C GLU A 71 8.47 6.74 -6.00
N SER A 72 7.75 5.67 -5.63
CA SER A 72 7.46 4.51 -6.48
C SER A 72 6.00 4.07 -6.36
N PRO A 73 5.05 4.86 -6.91
CA PRO A 73 3.63 4.58 -6.71
C PRO A 73 3.14 3.43 -7.59
N ALA A 74 2.44 2.48 -6.96
CA ALA A 74 1.65 1.46 -7.64
C ALA A 74 0.42 2.06 -8.37
N ASN A 75 -0.12 3.16 -7.84
CA ASN A 75 -1.21 3.91 -8.43
C ASN A 75 -0.80 5.38 -8.65
N VAL A 76 -0.39 5.66 -9.88
CA VAL A 76 0.09 6.98 -10.30
C VAL A 76 -0.98 8.07 -10.12
N ASN A 77 -2.26 7.75 -10.35
CA ASN A 77 -3.34 8.72 -10.18
C ASN A 77 -3.53 9.09 -8.71
N ALA A 78 -3.49 8.10 -7.82
CA ALA A 78 -3.56 8.33 -6.38
C ALA A 78 -2.36 9.14 -5.88
N ALA A 79 -1.15 8.83 -6.36
CA ALA A 79 0.06 9.59 -6.00
C ALA A 79 0.03 11.04 -6.52
N LYS A 80 -0.45 11.25 -7.75
CA LYS A 80 -0.63 12.59 -8.31
C LYS A 80 -1.61 13.40 -7.47
N MET A 81 -2.77 12.83 -7.17
CA MET A 81 -3.79 13.50 -6.35
C MET A 81 -3.29 13.75 -4.93
N TRP A 82 -2.57 12.80 -4.31
CA TRP A 82 -1.95 12.99 -3.00
C TRP A 82 -1.01 14.21 -2.92
N ARG A 83 -0.29 14.50 -4.02
CA ARG A 83 0.62 15.64 -4.16
C ARG A 83 -0.07 16.94 -4.56
N GLU A 84 -0.97 16.89 -5.53
CA GLU A 84 -1.54 18.08 -6.18
C GLU A 84 -2.89 18.52 -5.59
N ASP A 85 -3.70 17.57 -5.08
CA ASP A 85 -5.03 17.84 -4.51
C ASP A 85 -5.32 16.91 -3.32
N ARG A 86 -4.70 17.23 -2.18
CA ARG A 86 -4.86 16.46 -0.95
C ARG A 86 -6.31 16.38 -0.48
N GLN A 87 -7.08 17.46 -0.65
CA GLN A 87 -8.46 17.52 -0.19
C GLN A 87 -9.35 16.57 -1.00
N GLN A 88 -9.18 16.50 -2.32
CA GLN A 88 -9.89 15.53 -3.14
C GLN A 88 -9.49 14.09 -2.80
N PHE A 89 -8.19 13.84 -2.57
CA PHE A 89 -7.71 12.53 -2.15
C PHE A 89 -8.41 12.05 -0.86
N GLU A 90 -8.45 12.91 0.17
CA GLU A 90 -9.08 12.60 1.46
C GLU A 90 -10.59 12.35 1.33
N ARG A 91 -11.29 13.12 0.47
CA ARG A 91 -12.71 12.89 0.18
C ARG A 91 -12.97 11.52 -0.45
N ILE A 92 -12.15 11.12 -1.41
CA ILE A 92 -12.27 9.80 -2.05
C ILE A 92 -11.99 8.70 -1.02
N ALA A 93 -10.94 8.84 -0.22
CA ALA A 93 -10.60 7.89 0.82
C ALA A 93 -11.72 7.74 1.86
N ASP A 94 -12.28 8.84 2.37
CA ASP A 94 -13.41 8.84 3.32
C ASP A 94 -14.64 8.13 2.74
N ASN A 95 -14.99 8.43 1.49
CA ASN A 95 -16.12 7.79 0.81
C ASN A 95 -15.94 6.28 0.62
N LEU A 96 -14.72 5.82 0.32
CA LEU A 96 -14.39 4.39 0.22
C LEU A 96 -14.41 3.70 1.59
N VAL A 97 -13.93 4.35 2.64
CA VAL A 97 -14.03 3.85 4.02
C VAL A 97 -15.50 3.70 4.41
N ARG A 98 -16.31 4.73 4.17
CA ARG A 98 -17.76 4.69 4.42
C ARG A 98 -18.44 3.56 3.66
N LYS A 99 -18.15 3.41 2.37
CA LYS A 99 -18.69 2.32 1.53
C LYS A 99 -18.33 0.95 2.11
N THR A 100 -17.08 0.76 2.54
CA THR A 100 -16.58 -0.50 3.13
C THR A 100 -17.26 -0.82 4.46
N LEU A 101 -17.59 0.21 5.24
CA LEU A 101 -18.30 0.11 6.52
C LEU A 101 -19.83 0.14 6.40
N CYS A 102 -20.38 0.13 5.18
CA CYS A 102 -21.81 0.28 4.90
C CYS A 102 -22.44 1.55 5.51
N LEU A 103 -21.68 2.63 5.59
CA LEU A 103 -22.11 3.94 6.07
C LEU A 103 -22.59 4.83 4.91
N PRO A 104 -23.51 5.79 5.18
CA PRO A 104 -23.88 6.80 4.18
C PRO A 104 -22.67 7.62 3.76
N GLN A 105 -22.60 7.94 2.46
CA GLN A 105 -21.57 8.76 1.86
C GLN A 105 -21.60 10.18 2.45
N SER A 106 -20.46 10.86 2.50
CA SER A 106 -20.44 12.25 2.98
C SER A 106 -21.14 13.16 1.97
N GLU A 107 -22.11 13.93 2.43
CA GLU A 107 -22.70 15.01 1.64
C GLU A 107 -21.65 16.11 1.52
N SER A 108 -21.34 16.51 0.27
CA SER A 108 -20.33 17.51 -0.06
C SER A 108 -20.76 18.93 0.28
#